data_AF-A0A0W0WS76-F1
#
_entry.id   AF-A0A0W0WS76-F1
#
_cell.length_a   1.000
_cell.length_b   1.000
_cell.length_c   1.000
_cell.angle_alpha   90.00
_cell.angle_beta   90.00
_cell.angle_gamma   90.00
#
_symmetry.space_group_name_H-M   'P 1'
#
loop_
_entity.id
_entity.type
_entity.pdbx_description
1 polymer ?
#
loop_
_entity_poly.entity_id
_entity_poly.type
_entity_poly.pdbx_seq_one_letter_code
_entity_poly.pdbx_strand_id
1 'polypeptide(L)'
;MSLTATQFINLYQKDPKAALKWLEEAEMDLEQLISSSADFEQLIQVYEEKIKRFHKKIRRLRTPEHREVVEPIVELIERSGQQLVGLYSSFSEFMVLAQLSPFAASHLLRQAPEKVARFFTNYEQFKELEQVNYLLANEVFNLLEKTDFFPKEEQQASSYYTSNLPLFHTKKAAEKPKEARDSNSPLALTPGNTRLHDLMELQPNESILRAFIHQVGRAEAELMAKTLNNKKKLPIDLVDLSSEGWDKIIALLLPLTLPSRFKPMSEKLNFEDILAAYQVPRHSSLAVNLYLGVEAVNYVRDQVKKSYSHPDSNSLSEAAEAEIIEEINALRKISNDKIFSLAYRNILFKTKTKHPVPGFRKYKLTKEGYDLITYFDAETSIDTGLGNCYEMSAAAKYFFYKLYSEKAKSVRIVNFSDHVFVVIGCTSESPDYNDWPKDTIICDPWSGEVFPATMIPEKLKGFKTCSVLLNDQFEGRRYNIVVEPNFHLYQFEFDKILKDVGKRLVAVPIHEEPEALNPVVKMT
;
A
#
# COMPACT_ATOMS: atom_id res chain seq x y z
N MET A 1 -12.93 -13.04 46.83
CA MET A 1 -14.23 -13.53 46.34
C MET A 1 -14.03 -13.91 44.89
N SER A 2 -14.41 -15.13 44.48
CA SER A 2 -14.39 -15.53 43.08
C SER A 2 -15.50 -14.82 42.31
N LEU A 3 -15.18 -14.25 41.15
CA LEU A 3 -16.17 -13.75 40.21
C LEU A 3 -16.69 -14.92 39.37
N THR A 4 -17.97 -14.89 39.05
CA THR A 4 -18.55 -15.70 37.96
C THR A 4 -18.09 -15.18 36.59
N ALA A 5 -18.20 -16.00 35.54
CA ALA A 5 -17.93 -15.61 34.15
C ALA A 5 -18.58 -14.26 33.80
N THR A 6 -19.89 -14.15 34.03
CA THR A 6 -20.68 -12.93 33.76
C THR A 6 -20.19 -11.74 34.58
N GLN A 7 -19.82 -11.92 35.85
CA GLN A 7 -19.29 -10.83 36.67
C GLN A 7 -17.92 -10.36 36.17
N PHE A 8 -17.06 -11.27 35.73
CA PHE A 8 -15.78 -10.93 35.11
C PHE A 8 -15.97 -10.21 33.78
N ILE A 9 -16.85 -10.70 32.90
CA ILE A 9 -17.15 -10.06 31.61
C ILE A 9 -17.70 -8.65 31.84
N ASN A 10 -18.59 -8.46 32.81
CA ASN A 10 -19.09 -7.14 33.19
C ASN A 10 -17.98 -6.23 33.73
N LEU A 11 -17.05 -6.78 34.53
CA LEU A 11 -15.87 -6.06 35.00
C LEU A 11 -14.98 -5.66 33.83
N TYR A 12 -14.70 -6.57 32.90
CA TYR A 12 -13.91 -6.31 31.69
C TYR A 12 -14.59 -5.28 30.78
N GLN A 13 -15.91 -5.34 30.64
CA GLN A 13 -16.70 -4.35 29.91
C GLN A 13 -16.56 -2.95 30.53
N LYS A 14 -16.46 -2.85 31.86
CA LYS A 14 -16.27 -1.58 32.55
C LYS A 14 -14.81 -1.11 32.52
N ASP A 15 -13.88 -1.98 32.87
CA ASP A 15 -12.46 -1.71 33.05
C ASP A 15 -11.63 -3.00 32.79
N PRO A 16 -11.09 -3.18 31.56
CA PRO A 16 -10.29 -4.36 31.21
C PRO A 16 -9.03 -4.54 32.07
N LYS A 17 -8.39 -3.45 32.50
CA LYS A 17 -7.19 -3.51 33.34
C LYS A 17 -7.54 -3.99 34.74
N ALA A 18 -8.64 -3.51 35.32
CA ALA A 18 -9.12 -4.00 36.61
C ALA A 18 -9.51 -5.48 36.54
N ALA A 19 -10.12 -5.92 35.44
CA ALA A 19 -10.46 -7.33 35.22
C ALA A 19 -9.20 -8.22 35.18
N LEU A 20 -8.18 -7.84 34.40
CA LEU A 20 -6.93 -8.60 34.35
C LEU A 20 -6.17 -8.59 35.67
N LYS A 21 -6.08 -7.43 36.32
CA LYS A 21 -5.45 -7.33 37.64
C LYS A 21 -6.14 -8.21 38.66
N TRP A 22 -7.48 -8.26 38.63
CA TRP A 22 -8.24 -9.15 39.49
C TRP A 22 -7.94 -10.63 39.20
N LEU A 23 -7.84 -11.01 37.92
CA LEU A 23 -7.47 -12.36 37.51
C LEU A 23 -6.09 -12.76 38.05
N GLU A 24 -5.11 -11.85 37.99
CA GLU A 24 -3.76 -12.04 38.53
C GLU A 24 -3.76 -12.17 40.06
N GLU A 25 -4.42 -11.25 40.76
CA GLU A 25 -4.46 -11.24 42.24
C GLU A 25 -5.24 -12.41 42.82
N ALA A 26 -6.23 -12.93 42.08
CA ALA A 26 -7.02 -14.06 42.49
C ALA A 26 -6.31 -15.41 42.26
N GLU A 27 -5.16 -15.42 41.56
CA GLU A 27 -4.47 -16.63 41.08
C GLU A 27 -5.45 -17.63 40.43
N MET A 28 -6.49 -17.11 39.78
CA MET A 28 -7.65 -17.91 39.43
C MET A 28 -7.43 -18.57 38.07
N ASP A 29 -7.67 -19.88 38.01
CA ASP A 29 -7.61 -20.63 36.76
C ASP A 29 -8.72 -20.16 35.83
N LEU A 30 -8.36 -19.79 34.61
CA LEU A 30 -9.30 -19.34 33.59
C LEU A 30 -10.31 -20.43 33.24
N GLU A 31 -9.94 -21.71 33.37
CA GLU A 31 -10.88 -22.84 33.19
C GLU A 31 -12.05 -22.79 34.18
N GLN A 32 -11.83 -22.28 35.40
CA GLN A 32 -12.89 -22.15 36.40
C GLN A 32 -13.76 -20.92 36.14
N LEU A 33 -13.20 -19.90 35.50
CA LEU A 33 -13.89 -18.64 35.21
C LEU A 33 -14.70 -18.69 33.92
N ILE A 34 -14.09 -19.18 32.85
CA ILE A 34 -14.65 -19.29 31.50
C ILE A 34 -14.77 -20.79 31.20
N SER A 35 -15.91 -21.37 31.58
CA SER A 35 -16.11 -22.82 31.52
C SER A 35 -16.81 -23.30 30.25
N SER A 36 -17.21 -22.37 29.37
CA SER A 36 -17.87 -22.66 28.11
C SER A 36 -17.36 -21.77 26.96
N SER A 37 -17.47 -22.26 25.72
CA SER A 37 -17.19 -21.45 24.52
C SER A 37 -18.07 -20.20 24.46
N ALA A 38 -19.33 -20.30 24.89
CA ALA A 38 -20.26 -19.17 24.94
C ALA A 38 -19.79 -18.04 25.87
N ASP A 39 -19.18 -18.36 27.02
CA ASP A 39 -18.62 -17.34 27.92
C ASP A 39 -17.43 -16.62 27.27
N PHE A 40 -16.57 -17.38 26.58
CA PHE A 40 -15.43 -16.79 25.87
C PHE A 40 -15.88 -15.94 24.70
N GLU A 41 -16.86 -16.41 23.91
CA GLU A 41 -17.46 -15.66 22.81
C GLU A 41 -18.12 -14.36 23.31
N GLN A 42 -18.81 -14.39 24.46
CA GLN A 42 -19.38 -13.18 25.04
C GLN A 42 -18.29 -12.17 25.45
N LEU A 43 -17.16 -12.64 26.00
CA LEU A 43 -16.00 -11.80 26.30
C LEU A 43 -15.42 -11.18 25.02
N ILE A 44 -15.24 -11.98 23.97
CA ILE A 44 -14.74 -11.52 22.67
C ILE A 44 -15.71 -10.53 22.02
N GLN A 45 -17.01 -10.73 22.15
CA GLN A 45 -18.01 -9.78 21.66
C GLN A 45 -17.89 -8.42 22.37
N VAL A 46 -17.72 -8.41 23.69
CA VAL A 46 -17.48 -7.18 24.46
C VAL A 46 -16.20 -6.49 24.00
N TYR A 47 -15.15 -7.25 23.74
CA TYR A 47 -13.89 -6.75 23.19
C TYR A 47 -14.08 -6.11 21.82
N GLU A 48 -14.75 -6.79 20.89
CA GLU A 48 -15.04 -6.29 19.54
C GLU A 48 -15.91 -5.03 19.56
N GLU A 49 -16.93 -4.97 20.43
CA GLU A 49 -17.72 -3.76 20.63
C GLU A 49 -16.90 -2.59 21.16
N LYS A 50 -16.00 -2.85 22.11
CA LYS A 50 -15.06 -1.81 22.59
C LYS A 50 -14.17 -1.35 21.45
N ILE A 51 -13.54 -2.25 20.71
CA ILE A 51 -12.73 -1.88 19.55
C ILE A 51 -13.52 -1.03 18.57
N LYS A 52 -14.77 -1.38 18.26
CA LYS A 52 -15.65 -0.59 17.39
C LYS A 52 -15.93 0.81 17.95
N ARG A 53 -16.25 0.95 19.24
CA ARG A 53 -16.48 2.26 19.89
C ARG A 53 -15.22 3.12 19.90
N PHE A 54 -14.10 2.49 20.18
CA PHE A 54 -12.82 3.14 20.18
C PHE A 54 -12.21 3.22 18.78
N HIS A 55 -12.85 2.71 17.72
CA HIS A 55 -12.26 2.64 16.38
C HIS A 55 -11.85 4.01 15.83
N LYS A 56 -12.52 5.09 16.29
CA LYS A 56 -12.12 6.49 16.00
C LYS A 56 -10.93 6.98 16.83
N LYS A 57 -10.72 6.46 18.05
CA LYS A 57 -9.67 6.86 19.02
C LYS A 57 -8.41 5.96 18.99
N ILE A 58 -8.60 4.64 18.88
CA ILE A 58 -7.56 3.58 18.75
C ILE A 58 -6.79 3.66 17.43
N ARG A 59 -7.17 4.56 16.50
CA ARG A 59 -6.43 4.79 15.25
C ARG A 59 -4.91 4.86 15.46
N ARG A 60 -4.47 5.41 16.61
CA ARG A 60 -3.08 5.46 17.06
C ARG A 60 -2.68 4.20 17.81
N LEU A 61 -1.90 3.34 17.14
CA LEU A 61 -1.13 2.30 17.79
C LEU A 61 -0.26 2.94 18.88
N ARG A 62 -0.25 2.32 20.07
CA ARG A 62 0.39 2.83 21.31
C ARG A 62 -0.32 3.99 22.01
N THR A 63 -1.59 4.25 21.70
CA THR A 63 -2.42 5.05 22.61
C THR A 63 -2.65 4.32 23.92
N PRO A 64 -2.82 5.04 25.04
CA PRO A 64 -3.33 4.46 26.28
C PRO A 64 -4.57 3.60 26.06
N GLU A 65 -5.46 4.02 25.14
CA GLU A 65 -6.69 3.31 24.78
C GLU A 65 -6.42 1.97 24.07
N HIS A 66 -5.44 1.89 23.17
CA HIS A 66 -5.03 0.61 22.57
C HIS A 66 -4.49 -0.34 23.66
N ARG A 67 -3.66 0.16 24.57
CA ARG A 67 -3.17 -0.60 25.72
C ARG A 67 -4.27 -1.01 26.69
N GLU A 68 -5.36 -0.25 26.74
CA GLU A 68 -6.49 -0.53 27.63
C GLU A 68 -7.44 -1.57 27.09
N VAL A 69 -7.50 -1.77 25.77
CA VAL A 69 -8.50 -2.64 25.14
C VAL A 69 -7.86 -3.86 24.49
N VAL A 70 -6.74 -3.70 23.78
CA VAL A 70 -6.12 -4.76 22.97
C VAL A 70 -5.13 -5.60 23.77
N GLU A 71 -4.19 -4.96 24.48
CA GLU A 71 -3.20 -5.69 25.29
C GLU A 71 -3.87 -6.68 26.26
N PRO A 72 -4.99 -6.33 26.92
CA PRO A 72 -5.62 -7.26 27.85
C PRO A 72 -6.13 -8.56 27.25
N ILE A 73 -6.74 -8.52 26.06
CA ILE A 73 -7.25 -9.75 25.43
C ILE A 73 -6.11 -10.61 24.88
N VAL A 74 -5.06 -9.96 24.37
CA VAL A 74 -3.88 -10.65 23.85
C VAL A 74 -3.19 -11.39 24.99
N GLU A 75 -2.95 -10.71 26.10
CA GLU A 75 -2.35 -11.29 27.29
C GLU A 75 -3.18 -12.46 27.85
N LEU A 76 -4.51 -12.31 27.87
CA LEU A 76 -5.41 -13.38 28.27
C LEU A 76 -5.25 -14.63 27.39
N ILE A 77 -5.26 -14.44 26.07
CA ILE A 77 -5.11 -15.55 25.12
C ILE A 77 -3.70 -16.15 25.18
N GLU A 78 -2.66 -15.32 25.33
CA GLU A 78 -1.28 -15.80 25.46
C GLU A 78 -1.06 -16.65 26.71
N ARG A 79 -1.72 -16.30 27.83
CA ARG A 79 -1.62 -17.05 29.08
C ARG A 79 -2.43 -18.35 29.07
N SER A 80 -3.63 -18.32 28.49
CA SER A 80 -4.61 -19.42 28.61
C SER A 80 -5.04 -20.03 27.28
N GLY A 81 -4.38 -19.74 26.18
CA GLY A 81 -4.81 -20.16 24.84
C GLY A 81 -4.99 -21.67 24.68
N GLN A 82 -4.14 -22.48 25.32
CA GLN A 82 -4.28 -23.95 25.36
C GLN A 82 -5.58 -24.43 26.01
N GLN A 83 -6.03 -23.73 27.05
CA GLN A 83 -7.24 -24.02 27.80
C GLN A 83 -8.46 -23.49 27.06
N LEU A 84 -8.37 -22.26 26.56
CA LEU A 84 -9.41 -21.59 25.77
C LEU A 84 -9.75 -22.36 24.49
N VAL A 85 -8.75 -22.93 23.80
CA VAL A 85 -9.02 -23.84 22.65
C VAL A 85 -9.76 -25.10 23.10
N GLY A 86 -9.53 -25.59 24.32
CA GLY A 86 -10.25 -26.74 24.89
C GLY A 86 -11.75 -26.50 25.12
N LEU A 87 -12.20 -25.24 25.09
CA LEU A 87 -13.63 -24.89 25.14
C LEU A 87 -14.35 -25.20 23.83
N TYR A 88 -13.60 -25.40 22.74
CA TYR A 88 -14.13 -25.73 21.42
C TYR A 88 -13.95 -27.23 21.16
N SER A 89 -15.02 -27.89 20.76
CA SER A 89 -15.06 -29.34 20.52
C SER A 89 -15.16 -29.72 19.04
N SER A 90 -15.50 -28.75 18.18
CA SER A 90 -15.77 -28.98 16.77
C SER A 90 -15.38 -27.80 15.87
N PHE A 91 -15.28 -28.06 14.57
CA PHE A 91 -15.15 -27.03 13.53
C PHE A 91 -16.23 -25.95 13.64
N SER A 92 -17.51 -26.36 13.75
CA SER A 92 -18.63 -25.41 13.76
C SER A 92 -18.55 -24.44 14.94
N GLU A 93 -18.13 -24.90 16.12
CA GLU A 93 -17.93 -24.02 17.28
C GLU A 93 -16.73 -23.08 17.06
N PHE A 94 -15.60 -23.58 16.54
CA PHE A 94 -14.45 -22.73 16.24
C PHE A 94 -14.78 -21.67 15.17
N MET A 95 -15.64 -22.00 14.21
CA MET A 95 -16.10 -21.07 13.18
C MET A 95 -16.93 -19.92 13.75
N VAL A 96 -17.70 -20.13 14.82
CA VAL A 96 -18.40 -19.04 15.52
C VAL A 96 -17.39 -18.02 16.04
N LEU A 97 -16.30 -18.47 16.67
CA LEU A 97 -15.22 -17.59 17.11
C LEU A 97 -14.54 -16.91 15.94
N ALA A 98 -14.21 -17.64 14.86
CA ALA A 98 -13.54 -17.07 13.69
C ALA A 98 -14.39 -15.99 13.01
N GLN A 99 -15.72 -16.15 12.95
CA GLN A 99 -16.64 -15.14 12.44
C GLN A 99 -16.77 -13.95 13.39
N LEU A 100 -16.76 -14.19 14.70
CA LEU A 100 -16.88 -13.16 15.72
C LEU A 100 -15.63 -12.28 15.78
N SER A 101 -14.45 -12.91 15.82
CA SER A 101 -13.14 -12.26 15.88
C SER A 101 -12.06 -13.16 15.26
N PRO A 102 -11.73 -12.94 13.97
CA PRO A 102 -10.61 -13.63 13.32
C PRO A 102 -9.28 -13.40 14.05
N PHE A 103 -9.14 -12.26 14.72
CA PHE A 103 -8.00 -11.93 15.57
C PHE A 103 -7.85 -12.92 16.73
N ALA A 104 -8.91 -13.12 17.52
CA ALA A 104 -8.89 -14.07 18.63
C ALA A 104 -8.65 -15.50 18.15
N ALA A 105 -9.29 -15.91 17.05
CA ALA A 105 -9.11 -17.23 16.46
C ALA A 105 -7.66 -17.47 15.97
N SER A 106 -7.01 -16.48 15.34
CA SER A 106 -5.59 -16.57 14.95
C SER A 106 -4.67 -16.67 16.17
N HIS A 107 -4.94 -15.91 17.23
CA HIS A 107 -4.18 -16.03 18.47
C HIS A 107 -4.34 -17.41 19.12
N LEU A 108 -5.55 -17.97 19.15
CA LEU A 108 -5.78 -19.34 19.63
C LEU A 108 -5.05 -20.39 18.79
N LEU A 109 -5.07 -20.25 17.45
CA LEU A 109 -4.31 -21.12 16.54
C LEU A 109 -2.81 -21.10 16.86
N ARG A 110 -2.23 -19.95 17.17
CA ARG A 110 -0.81 -19.84 17.54
C ARG A 110 -0.49 -20.50 18.88
N GLN A 111 -1.42 -20.46 19.83
CA GLN A 111 -1.22 -21.00 21.19
C GLN A 111 -1.43 -22.52 21.27
N ALA A 112 -2.36 -23.06 20.48
CA ALA A 112 -2.63 -24.50 20.45
C ALA A 112 -2.84 -25.02 19.02
N PRO A 113 -1.81 -24.95 18.17
CA PRO A 113 -1.92 -25.25 16.74
C PRO A 113 -2.48 -26.66 16.49
N GLU A 114 -1.94 -27.67 17.18
CA GLU A 114 -2.38 -29.06 17.01
C GLU A 114 -3.84 -29.30 17.42
N LYS A 115 -4.34 -28.60 18.45
CA LYS A 115 -5.73 -28.73 18.88
C LYS A 115 -6.67 -28.07 17.87
N VAL A 116 -6.36 -26.86 17.41
CA VAL A 116 -7.15 -26.16 16.41
C VAL A 116 -7.14 -26.94 15.08
N ALA A 117 -6.00 -27.47 14.67
CA ALA A 117 -5.85 -28.33 13.51
C ALA A 117 -6.83 -29.53 13.52
N ARG A 118 -7.08 -30.15 14.69
CA ARG A 118 -8.01 -31.29 14.82
C ARG A 118 -9.47 -30.94 14.58
N PHE A 119 -9.84 -29.66 14.62
CA PHE A 119 -11.19 -29.25 14.25
C PHE A 119 -11.44 -29.46 12.75
N PHE A 120 -10.41 -29.37 11.93
CA PHE A 120 -10.50 -29.59 10.50
C PHE A 120 -10.38 -31.08 10.21
N THR A 121 -11.36 -31.61 9.47
CA THR A 121 -11.47 -33.03 9.10
C THR A 121 -11.45 -33.25 7.59
N ASN A 122 -11.67 -32.18 6.81
CA ASN A 122 -11.68 -32.20 5.37
C ASN A 122 -11.38 -30.80 4.78
N TYR A 123 -11.19 -30.75 3.46
CA TYR A 123 -10.86 -29.52 2.75
C TYR A 123 -12.04 -28.54 2.58
N GLU A 124 -13.29 -28.99 2.60
CA GLU A 124 -14.44 -28.07 2.49
C GLU A 124 -14.53 -27.16 3.73
N GLN A 125 -14.23 -27.69 4.92
CA GLN A 125 -14.11 -26.88 6.15
C GLN A 125 -13.03 -25.81 6.05
N PHE A 126 -11.96 -26.08 5.29
CA PHE A 126 -10.95 -25.09 5.00
C PHE A 126 -11.50 -23.95 4.14
N LYS A 127 -12.23 -24.28 3.06
CA LYS A 127 -12.86 -23.27 2.19
C LYS A 127 -13.90 -22.44 2.95
N GLU A 128 -14.64 -23.04 3.87
CA GLU A 128 -15.56 -22.32 4.74
C GLU A 128 -14.83 -21.31 5.63
N LEU A 129 -13.70 -21.71 6.25
CA LEU A 129 -12.85 -20.78 7.00
C LEU A 129 -12.28 -19.68 6.10
N GLU A 130 -11.90 -20.02 4.88
CA GLU A 130 -11.35 -19.09 3.89
C GLU A 130 -12.34 -17.98 3.51
N GLN A 131 -13.63 -18.32 3.38
CA GLN A 131 -14.70 -17.35 3.14
C GLN A 131 -14.88 -16.38 4.31
N VAL A 132 -14.57 -16.82 5.54
CA VAL A 132 -14.63 -15.98 6.74
C VAL A 132 -13.38 -15.13 6.89
N ASN A 133 -12.20 -15.76 6.76
CA ASN A 133 -10.91 -15.10 6.86
C ASN A 133 -9.82 -15.91 6.15
N TYR A 134 -9.42 -15.45 4.96
CA TYR A 134 -8.39 -16.08 4.14
C TYR A 134 -7.04 -16.23 4.86
N LEU A 135 -6.61 -15.25 5.67
CA LEU A 135 -5.31 -15.33 6.36
C LEU A 135 -5.30 -16.41 7.43
N LEU A 136 -6.35 -16.48 8.24
CA LEU A 136 -6.52 -17.52 9.24
C LEU A 136 -6.58 -18.90 8.59
N ALA A 137 -7.33 -19.03 7.48
CA ALA A 137 -7.34 -20.24 6.68
C ALA A 137 -5.91 -20.59 6.25
N ASN A 138 -5.20 -19.69 5.60
CA ASN A 138 -3.82 -19.95 5.18
C ASN A 138 -2.86 -20.28 6.34
N GLU A 139 -3.01 -19.68 7.53
CA GLU A 139 -2.25 -20.07 8.73
C GLU A 139 -2.54 -21.54 9.11
N VAL A 140 -3.82 -21.96 9.09
CA VAL A 140 -4.22 -23.37 9.33
C VAL A 140 -3.66 -24.29 8.24
N PHE A 141 -3.69 -23.87 6.96
CA PHE A 141 -3.19 -24.67 5.84
C PHE A 141 -1.71 -25.01 6.03
N ASN A 142 -0.89 -23.98 6.25
CA ASN A 142 0.56 -24.12 6.40
C ASN A 142 0.94 -24.95 7.64
N LEU A 143 0.07 -24.99 8.65
CA LEU A 143 0.24 -25.85 9.80
C LEU A 143 -0.04 -27.33 9.46
N LEU A 144 -1.15 -27.58 8.77
CA LEU A 144 -1.63 -28.91 8.39
C LEU A 144 -0.86 -29.55 7.23
N GLU A 145 -0.26 -28.75 6.35
CA GLU A 145 0.62 -29.24 5.27
C GLU A 145 1.77 -30.08 5.83
N LYS A 146 2.20 -29.81 7.07
CA LYS A 146 3.24 -30.57 7.77
C LYS A 146 2.77 -31.91 8.35
N THR A 147 1.46 -32.18 8.40
CA THR A 147 0.89 -33.32 9.14
C THR A 147 0.29 -34.40 8.24
N ASP A 148 0.68 -34.49 6.96
CA ASP A 148 0.12 -35.43 5.96
C ASP A 148 -1.43 -35.38 5.85
N PHE A 149 -2.03 -34.28 6.31
CA PHE A 149 -3.47 -34.16 6.49
C PHE A 149 -4.22 -34.03 5.15
N PHE A 150 -3.59 -33.40 4.16
CA PHE A 150 -4.18 -33.20 2.84
C PHE A 150 -3.79 -34.32 1.86
N PRO A 151 -4.70 -34.75 0.98
CA PRO A 151 -4.39 -35.71 -0.07
C PRO A 151 -3.17 -35.26 -0.90
N LYS A 152 -2.24 -36.20 -1.15
CA LYS A 152 -0.97 -35.94 -1.86
C LYS A 152 -1.13 -35.32 -3.26
N GLU A 153 -2.31 -35.50 -3.87
CA GLU A 153 -2.65 -34.99 -5.20
C GLU A 153 -2.69 -33.45 -5.24
N GLU A 154 -2.94 -32.78 -4.11
CA GLU A 154 -2.94 -31.30 -4.03
C GLU A 154 -1.61 -30.72 -3.49
N GLN A 155 -0.85 -31.49 -2.70
CA GLN A 155 0.54 -31.12 -2.32
C GLN A 155 1.44 -30.97 -3.55
N GLN A 156 1.19 -31.74 -4.61
CA GLN A 156 1.91 -31.62 -5.88
C GLN A 156 1.59 -30.32 -6.63
N ALA A 157 0.39 -29.76 -6.50
CA ALA A 157 0.05 -28.48 -7.14
C ALA A 157 0.84 -27.29 -6.54
N SER A 158 1.14 -27.35 -5.24
CA SER A 158 1.98 -26.36 -4.54
C SER A 158 3.46 -26.44 -4.97
N SER A 159 4.01 -27.67 -5.07
CA SER A 159 5.43 -27.86 -5.43
C SER A 159 5.72 -27.72 -6.93
N TYR A 160 4.75 -27.99 -7.80
CA TYR A 160 4.91 -27.89 -9.25
C TYR A 160 5.09 -26.44 -9.72
N TYR A 161 4.55 -25.46 -8.99
CA TYR A 161 4.62 -24.04 -9.38
C TYR A 161 5.89 -23.31 -8.92
N THR A 162 6.53 -23.72 -7.82
CA THR A 162 7.85 -23.17 -7.46
C THR A 162 8.92 -23.53 -8.50
N SER A 163 8.69 -24.61 -9.26
CA SER A 163 9.55 -25.09 -10.35
C SER A 163 9.05 -24.69 -11.75
N ASN A 164 7.74 -24.53 -11.95
CA ASN A 164 7.12 -24.26 -13.27
C ASN A 164 6.19 -23.04 -13.30
N LEU A 165 6.35 -22.06 -12.41
CA LEU A 165 5.93 -20.68 -12.72
C LEU A 165 6.37 -20.48 -14.16
N PRO A 166 5.47 -20.18 -15.12
CA PRO A 166 5.92 -19.84 -16.44
C PRO A 166 6.87 -18.70 -16.18
N LEU A 167 8.17 -19.00 -16.30
CA LEU A 167 9.14 -18.03 -16.74
C LEU A 167 8.45 -17.56 -18.00
N PHE A 168 7.72 -16.46 -17.87
CA PHE A 168 7.43 -15.59 -18.96
C PHE A 168 8.84 -15.30 -19.44
N HIS A 169 9.30 -16.16 -20.35
CA HIS A 169 10.33 -15.87 -21.28
C HIS A 169 9.70 -14.67 -21.97
N THR A 170 9.94 -13.48 -21.38
CA THR A 170 10.18 -12.28 -22.15
C THR A 170 10.96 -12.83 -23.32
N LYS A 171 10.31 -12.86 -24.49
CA LYS A 171 10.96 -13.29 -25.71
C LYS A 171 12.22 -12.46 -25.70
N LYS A 172 13.34 -13.09 -25.31
CA LYS A 172 14.65 -12.47 -25.25
C LYS A 172 14.76 -11.92 -26.66
N ALA A 173 14.69 -10.61 -26.83
CA ALA A 173 14.41 -9.97 -28.11
C ALA A 173 15.29 -10.66 -29.16
N ALA A 174 14.68 -11.60 -29.87
CA ALA A 174 15.42 -12.60 -30.62
C ALA A 174 15.57 -11.99 -31.98
N GLU A 175 16.82 -11.64 -32.25
CA GLU A 175 17.38 -11.40 -33.57
C GLU A 175 16.77 -10.22 -34.34
N LYS A 176 17.65 -9.28 -34.69
CA LYS A 176 17.39 -8.24 -35.67
C LYS A 176 16.66 -8.86 -36.88
N PRO A 177 15.49 -8.31 -37.28
CA PRO A 177 14.91 -8.67 -38.56
C PRO A 177 15.97 -8.43 -39.63
N LYS A 178 16.26 -9.45 -40.45
CA LYS A 178 16.98 -9.23 -41.71
C LYS A 178 16.11 -8.29 -42.55
N GLU A 179 16.53 -7.04 -42.60
CA GLU A 179 15.92 -6.00 -43.42
C GLU A 179 15.91 -6.46 -44.89
N ALA A 180 14.71 -6.73 -45.40
CA ALA A 180 14.45 -6.61 -46.81
C ALA A 180 14.53 -5.12 -47.15
N ARG A 181 15.55 -4.75 -47.93
CA ARG A 181 15.76 -3.38 -48.42
C ARG A 181 14.65 -3.00 -49.38
N ASP A 182 13.63 -2.31 -48.87
CA ASP A 182 12.79 -1.45 -49.69
C ASP A 182 13.40 -0.03 -49.72
N SER A 183 13.64 0.45 -50.93
CA SER A 183 14.39 1.65 -51.25
C SER A 183 13.55 2.92 -51.18
N ASN A 184 13.01 3.25 -50.00
CA ASN A 184 12.50 4.58 -49.68
C ASN A 184 13.15 5.04 -48.37
N SER A 185 14.02 6.05 -48.47
CA SER A 185 14.98 6.51 -47.46
C SER A 185 14.47 6.40 -46.01
N PRO A 186 15.05 5.51 -45.17
CA PRO A 186 14.73 5.46 -43.76
C PRO A 186 15.36 6.68 -43.09
N LEU A 187 14.52 7.52 -42.46
CA LEU A 187 14.97 8.48 -41.45
C LEU A 187 15.91 7.74 -40.49
N ALA A 188 17.17 8.16 -40.45
CA ALA A 188 18.14 7.61 -39.51
C ALA A 188 17.59 7.86 -38.09
N LEU A 189 17.22 6.79 -37.40
CA LEU A 189 16.66 6.90 -36.05
C LEU A 189 17.69 7.54 -35.13
N THR A 190 17.29 8.62 -34.46
CA THR A 190 18.16 9.21 -33.44
C THR A 190 18.32 8.19 -32.31
N PRO A 191 19.53 7.91 -31.81
CA PRO A 191 19.71 6.93 -30.74
C PRO A 191 18.81 7.23 -29.53
N GLY A 192 17.92 6.26 -29.22
CA GLY A 192 16.96 6.33 -28.12
C GLY A 192 15.66 7.10 -28.41
N ASN A 193 15.46 7.62 -29.63
CA ASN A 193 14.15 8.08 -30.08
C ASN A 193 13.33 6.89 -30.61
N THR A 194 12.02 6.93 -30.37
CA THR A 194 11.09 6.12 -31.18
C THR A 194 10.83 6.84 -32.51
N ARG A 195 10.28 6.14 -33.51
CA ARG A 195 9.88 6.76 -34.78
C ARG A 195 8.93 7.95 -34.60
N LEU A 196 8.10 7.91 -33.56
CA LEU A 196 7.20 9.02 -33.23
C LEU A 196 7.97 10.23 -32.67
N HIS A 197 9.05 10.04 -31.91
CA HIS A 197 9.89 11.16 -31.48
C HIS A 197 10.57 11.83 -32.67
N ASP A 198 11.20 11.05 -33.55
CA ASP A 198 11.87 11.58 -34.73
C ASP A 198 10.87 12.32 -35.64
N LEU A 199 9.65 11.79 -35.78
CA LEU A 199 8.58 12.49 -36.48
C LEU A 199 8.24 13.82 -35.80
N MET A 200 8.11 13.85 -34.47
CA MET A 200 7.75 15.08 -33.76
C MET A 200 8.83 16.16 -33.80
N GLU A 201 10.12 15.79 -33.83
CA GLU A 201 11.22 16.76 -34.00
C GLU A 201 11.16 17.48 -35.35
N LEU A 202 10.52 16.88 -36.37
CA LEU A 202 10.30 17.49 -37.69
C LEU A 202 9.10 18.46 -37.73
N GLN A 203 8.38 18.65 -36.61
CA GLN A 203 7.19 19.51 -36.52
C GLN A 203 6.14 19.17 -37.59
N PRO A 204 5.58 17.94 -37.58
CA PRO A 204 4.65 17.48 -38.60
C PRO A 204 3.32 18.24 -38.48
N ASN A 205 2.62 18.40 -39.60
CA ASN A 205 1.22 18.83 -39.55
C ASN A 205 0.28 17.66 -39.18
N GLU A 206 -0.98 17.99 -38.90
CA GLU A 206 -2.02 17.03 -38.47
C GLU A 206 -2.16 15.84 -39.43
N SER A 207 -2.14 16.09 -40.74
CA SER A 207 -2.36 15.04 -41.75
C SER A 207 -1.23 14.02 -41.76
N ILE A 208 0.02 14.48 -41.60
CA ILE A 208 1.20 13.62 -41.54
C ILE A 208 1.15 12.75 -40.27
N LEU A 209 0.82 13.32 -39.11
CA LEU A 209 0.73 12.56 -37.87
C LEU A 209 -0.40 11.52 -37.91
N ARG A 210 -1.57 11.86 -38.46
CA ARG A 210 -2.67 10.90 -38.66
C ARG A 210 -2.26 9.74 -39.57
N ALA A 211 -1.62 10.04 -40.70
CA ALA A 211 -1.14 9.03 -41.62
C ALA A 211 -0.10 8.10 -40.96
N PHE A 212 0.80 8.66 -40.14
CA PHE A 212 1.76 7.89 -39.36
C PHE A 212 1.07 6.95 -38.37
N ILE A 213 0.14 7.46 -37.54
CA ILE A 213 -0.60 6.65 -36.55
C ILE A 213 -1.36 5.51 -37.25
N HIS A 214 -1.99 5.79 -38.39
CA HIS A 214 -2.68 4.77 -39.18
C HIS A 214 -1.69 3.72 -39.71
N GLN A 215 -0.53 4.15 -40.22
CA GLN A 215 0.48 3.25 -40.78
C GLN A 215 1.07 2.30 -39.73
N VAL A 216 1.39 2.79 -38.53
CA VAL A 216 1.99 1.94 -37.47
C VAL A 216 0.95 1.15 -36.69
N GLY A 217 -0.32 1.56 -36.77
CA GLY A 217 -1.40 1.02 -35.95
C GLY A 217 -1.46 1.64 -34.57
N ARG A 218 -2.68 1.69 -34.00
CA ARG A 218 -2.95 2.42 -32.75
C ARG A 218 -2.14 1.90 -31.55
N ALA A 219 -2.04 0.59 -31.37
CA ALA A 219 -1.35 0.00 -30.21
C ALA A 219 0.15 0.36 -30.19
N GLU A 220 0.80 0.30 -31.35
CA GLU A 220 2.21 0.68 -31.49
C GLU A 220 2.39 2.20 -31.31
N ALA A 221 1.47 3.01 -31.85
CA ALA A 221 1.47 4.45 -31.63
C ALA A 221 1.31 4.81 -30.14
N GLU A 222 0.44 4.12 -29.39
CA GLU A 222 0.28 4.29 -27.94
C GLU A 222 1.56 3.95 -27.18
N LEU A 223 2.22 2.83 -27.51
CA LEU A 223 3.49 2.46 -26.91
C LEU A 223 4.55 3.53 -27.17
N MET A 224 4.69 3.97 -28.42
CA MET A 224 5.64 5.01 -28.80
C MET A 224 5.35 6.36 -28.13
N ALA A 225 4.07 6.72 -27.97
CA ALA A 225 3.64 7.96 -27.35
C ALA A 225 3.90 8.01 -25.85
N LYS A 226 3.93 6.86 -25.17
CA LYS A 226 4.19 6.72 -23.73
C LYS A 226 5.68 6.48 -23.42
N THR A 227 6.48 6.09 -24.40
CA THR A 227 7.90 5.77 -24.20
C THR A 227 8.73 7.06 -24.10
N LEU A 228 9.64 7.14 -23.13
CA LEU A 228 10.59 8.24 -23.02
C LEU A 228 11.79 8.04 -23.95
N ASN A 229 12.25 9.12 -24.58
CA ASN A 229 13.56 9.10 -25.24
C ASN A 229 14.73 9.26 -24.25
N ASN A 230 15.97 9.24 -24.77
CA ASN A 230 17.19 9.42 -23.97
C ASN A 230 17.28 10.77 -23.23
N LYS A 231 16.51 11.78 -23.66
CA LYS A 231 16.39 13.08 -22.98
C LYS A 231 15.27 13.10 -21.93
N LYS A 232 14.65 11.94 -21.64
CA LYS A 232 13.50 11.79 -20.74
C LYS A 232 12.31 12.65 -21.16
N LYS A 233 12.09 12.80 -22.47
CA LYS A 233 10.93 13.47 -23.06
C LYS A 233 10.04 12.45 -23.75
N LEU A 234 8.74 12.68 -23.68
CA LEU A 234 7.73 12.01 -24.51
C LEU A 234 7.58 12.73 -25.85
N PRO A 235 6.96 12.12 -26.87
CA PRO A 235 6.67 12.82 -28.13
C PRO A 235 5.79 14.07 -27.94
N ILE A 236 4.85 14.04 -26.99
CA ILE A 236 4.01 15.21 -26.68
C ILE A 236 4.82 16.38 -26.09
N ASP A 237 5.96 16.11 -25.46
CA ASP A 237 6.86 17.14 -24.92
C ASP A 237 7.71 17.84 -26.00
N LEU A 238 7.66 17.34 -27.24
CA LEU A 238 8.41 17.87 -28.38
C LEU A 238 7.58 18.78 -29.29
N VAL A 239 6.28 18.92 -28.99
CA VAL A 239 5.39 19.82 -29.73
C VAL A 239 5.80 21.27 -29.47
N ASP A 240 6.08 22.03 -30.52
CA ASP A 240 6.33 23.46 -30.42
C ASP A 240 5.00 24.22 -30.29
N LEU A 241 4.71 24.69 -29.08
CA LEU A 241 3.48 25.45 -28.78
C LEU A 241 3.41 26.82 -29.48
N SER A 242 4.49 27.26 -30.14
CA SER A 242 4.49 28.47 -30.95
C SER A 242 4.11 28.23 -32.42
N SER A 243 4.05 26.96 -32.85
CA SER A 243 3.80 26.58 -34.24
C SER A 243 2.32 26.57 -34.60
N GLU A 244 1.96 26.93 -35.83
CA GLU A 244 0.55 26.87 -36.25
C GLU A 244 0.03 25.41 -36.26
N GLY A 245 -1.12 25.17 -35.61
CA GLY A 245 -1.76 23.86 -35.56
C GLY A 245 -1.24 22.90 -34.49
N TRP A 246 -0.46 23.39 -33.51
CA TRP A 246 0.02 22.58 -32.38
C TRP A 246 -1.13 21.92 -31.58
N ASP A 247 -2.28 22.60 -31.49
CA ASP A 247 -3.49 22.15 -30.80
C ASP A 247 -4.04 20.84 -31.41
N LYS A 248 -4.05 20.76 -32.74
CA LYS A 248 -4.47 19.57 -33.51
C LYS A 248 -3.51 18.41 -33.31
N ILE A 249 -2.21 18.69 -33.21
CA ILE A 249 -1.18 17.69 -32.91
C ILE A 249 -1.39 17.13 -31.49
N ILE A 250 -1.60 18.01 -30.50
CA ILE A 250 -1.86 17.55 -29.14
C ILE A 250 -3.18 16.76 -29.06
N ALA A 251 -4.23 17.18 -29.75
CA ALA A 251 -5.49 16.45 -29.82
C ALA A 251 -5.35 15.02 -30.37
N LEU A 252 -4.32 14.76 -31.19
CA LEU A 252 -3.98 13.43 -31.68
C LEU A 252 -3.12 12.63 -30.71
N LEU A 253 -2.13 13.26 -30.06
CA LEU A 253 -1.18 12.59 -29.17
C LEU A 253 -1.78 12.31 -27.79
N LEU A 254 -2.55 13.23 -27.23
CA LEU A 254 -3.06 13.13 -25.86
C LEU A 254 -3.89 11.84 -25.64
N PRO A 255 -4.85 11.46 -26.50
CA PRO A 255 -5.57 10.20 -26.34
C PRO A 255 -4.68 8.95 -26.37
N LEU A 256 -3.49 9.03 -26.98
CA LEU A 256 -2.54 7.93 -27.01
C LEU A 256 -1.74 7.80 -25.70
N THR A 257 -1.63 8.87 -24.91
CA THR A 257 -0.89 8.89 -23.63
C THR A 257 -1.81 8.75 -22.42
N LEU A 258 -3.11 8.95 -22.59
CA LEU A 258 -4.08 8.75 -21.52
C LEU A 258 -4.16 7.26 -21.10
N PRO A 259 -4.40 7.01 -19.81
CA PRO A 259 -4.62 5.67 -19.30
C PRO A 259 -5.93 5.10 -19.83
N SER A 260 -5.86 4.01 -20.60
CA SER A 260 -7.04 3.40 -21.23
C SER A 260 -7.66 2.25 -20.42
N ARG A 261 -7.05 1.84 -19.29
CA ARG A 261 -7.42 0.61 -18.55
C ARG A 261 -7.38 0.71 -17.03
N PHE A 262 -7.39 1.92 -16.48
CA PHE A 262 -7.33 2.09 -15.03
C PHE A 262 -8.71 1.88 -14.44
N LYS A 263 -8.76 1.12 -13.35
CA LYS A 263 -9.98 0.95 -12.57
C LYS A 263 -10.27 2.26 -11.85
N PRO A 264 -11.49 2.82 -11.95
CA PRO A 264 -11.83 4.03 -11.21
C PRO A 264 -11.62 3.81 -9.72
N MET A 265 -11.34 4.88 -8.97
CA MET A 265 -11.08 4.78 -7.52
C MET A 265 -12.26 4.17 -6.74
N SER A 266 -13.48 4.22 -7.30
CA SER A 266 -14.66 3.60 -6.72
C SER A 266 -14.74 2.08 -6.89
N GLU A 267 -13.98 1.49 -7.82
CA GLU A 267 -14.03 0.05 -8.10
C GLU A 267 -13.16 -0.72 -7.11
N LYS A 268 -13.72 -1.77 -6.50
CA LYS A 268 -12.99 -2.69 -5.63
C LYS A 268 -12.31 -3.79 -6.43
N LEU A 269 -11.20 -4.28 -5.90
CA LEU A 269 -10.54 -5.47 -6.39
C LEU A 269 -11.19 -6.72 -5.81
N ASN A 270 -11.33 -7.73 -6.67
CA ASN A 270 -11.73 -9.06 -6.29
C ASN A 270 -10.49 -9.96 -6.25
N PHE A 271 -10.28 -10.66 -5.13
CA PHE A 271 -9.09 -11.49 -4.95
C PHE A 271 -9.05 -12.69 -5.91
N GLU A 272 -10.19 -13.32 -6.19
CA GLU A 272 -10.26 -14.47 -7.10
C GLU A 272 -9.88 -14.07 -8.53
N ASP A 273 -10.33 -12.89 -8.98
CA ASP A 273 -9.95 -12.35 -10.29
C ASP A 273 -8.43 -12.13 -10.39
N ILE A 274 -7.81 -11.67 -9.31
CA ILE A 274 -6.35 -11.47 -9.24
C ILE A 274 -5.61 -12.81 -9.27
N LEU A 275 -6.05 -13.81 -8.49
CA LEU A 275 -5.46 -15.15 -8.53
C LEU A 275 -5.57 -15.78 -9.92
N ALA A 276 -6.74 -15.69 -10.55
CA ALA A 276 -6.99 -16.21 -11.88
C ALA A 276 -6.13 -15.51 -12.94
N ALA A 277 -6.02 -14.18 -12.88
CA ALA A 277 -5.24 -13.39 -13.84
C ALA A 277 -3.75 -13.76 -13.83
N TYR A 278 -3.20 -14.10 -12.66
CA TYR A 278 -1.78 -14.42 -12.50
C TYR A 278 -1.49 -15.92 -12.35
N GLN A 279 -2.53 -16.78 -12.40
CA GLN A 279 -2.43 -18.23 -12.24
C GLN A 279 -1.66 -18.65 -10.99
N VAL A 280 -1.93 -17.96 -9.87
CA VAL A 280 -1.21 -18.17 -8.61
C VAL A 280 -1.90 -19.24 -7.77
N PRO A 281 -1.18 -20.28 -7.28
CA PRO A 281 -1.75 -21.25 -6.37
C PRO A 281 -2.26 -20.59 -5.09
N ARG A 282 -3.50 -20.90 -4.72
CA ARG A 282 -4.26 -20.23 -3.65
C ARG A 282 -3.57 -20.23 -2.28
N HIS A 283 -2.78 -21.26 -1.99
CA HIS A 283 -2.11 -21.45 -0.70
C HIS A 283 -0.62 -21.11 -0.73
N SER A 284 -0.15 -20.42 -1.78
CA SER A 284 1.24 -19.98 -1.87
C SER A 284 1.47 -18.69 -1.09
N SER A 285 2.72 -18.44 -0.65
CA SER A 285 3.11 -17.15 -0.04
C SER A 285 2.80 -15.95 -0.94
N LEU A 286 2.87 -16.14 -2.26
CA LEU A 286 2.50 -15.11 -3.24
C LEU A 286 1.01 -14.80 -3.19
N ALA A 287 0.14 -15.81 -3.10
CA ALA A 287 -1.31 -15.60 -2.95
C ALA A 287 -1.63 -14.85 -1.65
N VAL A 288 -0.93 -15.14 -0.55
CA VAL A 288 -1.06 -14.38 0.70
C VAL A 288 -0.73 -12.92 0.53
N ASN A 289 0.40 -12.62 -0.11
CA ASN A 289 0.79 -11.24 -0.34
C ASN A 289 -0.17 -10.55 -1.33
N LEU A 290 -0.68 -11.23 -2.36
CA LEU A 290 -1.72 -10.72 -3.26
C LEU A 290 -3.03 -10.40 -2.52
N TYR A 291 -3.50 -11.29 -1.65
CA TYR A 291 -4.68 -11.06 -0.82
C TYR A 291 -4.50 -9.80 0.05
N LEU A 292 -3.37 -9.71 0.73
CA LEU A 292 -3.02 -8.55 1.55
C LEU A 292 -2.97 -7.25 0.74
N GLY A 293 -2.44 -7.30 -0.48
CA GLY A 293 -2.46 -6.18 -1.42
C GLY A 293 -3.89 -5.78 -1.79
N VAL A 294 -4.74 -6.74 -2.17
CA VAL A 294 -6.15 -6.51 -2.53
C VAL A 294 -6.90 -5.85 -1.38
N GLU A 295 -6.74 -6.37 -0.16
CA GLU A 295 -7.37 -5.80 1.03
C GLU A 295 -6.88 -4.38 1.33
N ALA A 296 -5.58 -4.13 1.18
CA ALA A 296 -5.01 -2.79 1.39
C ALA A 296 -5.53 -1.79 0.34
N VAL A 297 -5.60 -2.17 -0.94
CA VAL A 297 -6.17 -1.33 -2.00
C VAL A 297 -7.64 -1.04 -1.72
N ASN A 298 -8.43 -2.07 -1.40
CA ASN A 298 -9.86 -1.92 -1.09
C ASN A 298 -10.09 -1.04 0.13
N TYR A 299 -9.28 -1.20 1.18
CA TYR A 299 -9.32 -0.34 2.36
C TYR A 299 -9.06 1.13 1.97
N VAL A 300 -8.01 1.40 1.19
CA VAL A 300 -7.71 2.79 0.78
C VAL A 300 -8.82 3.36 -0.08
N ARG A 301 -9.34 2.61 -1.06
CA ARG A 301 -10.43 3.04 -1.94
C ARG A 301 -11.76 3.23 -1.20
N ASP A 302 -11.95 2.54 -0.08
CA ASP A 302 -13.10 2.76 0.81
C ASP A 302 -13.02 4.09 1.56
N GLN A 303 -11.83 4.58 1.87
CA GLN A 303 -11.63 5.82 2.62
C GLN A 303 -11.37 7.04 1.71
N VAL A 304 -10.44 6.92 0.76
CA VAL A 304 -10.00 7.99 -0.14
C VAL A 304 -10.84 8.00 -1.40
N LYS A 305 -11.60 9.07 -1.61
CA LYS A 305 -12.58 9.20 -2.71
C LYS A 305 -12.18 10.18 -3.79
N LYS A 306 -11.24 11.08 -3.50
CA LYS A 306 -10.80 12.12 -4.43
C LYS A 306 -9.27 12.19 -4.47
N SER A 307 -8.74 12.43 -5.67
CA SER A 307 -7.32 12.60 -5.93
C SER A 307 -7.14 13.51 -7.13
N TYR A 308 -6.29 14.53 -7.03
CA TYR A 308 -5.94 15.37 -8.18
C TYR A 308 -4.89 14.72 -9.09
N SER A 309 -4.11 13.77 -8.56
CA SER A 309 -3.06 13.10 -9.33
C SER A 309 -3.58 11.85 -10.05
N HIS A 310 -4.68 11.24 -9.61
CA HIS A 310 -5.27 10.05 -10.25
C HIS A 310 -5.84 10.36 -11.64
N PRO A 311 -5.79 9.44 -12.63
CA PRO A 311 -6.37 9.67 -13.95
C PRO A 311 -7.86 10.01 -13.97
N ASP A 312 -8.63 9.59 -12.97
CA ASP A 312 -10.04 10.01 -12.83
C ASP A 312 -10.17 11.53 -12.78
N SER A 313 -9.13 12.25 -12.30
CA SER A 313 -9.12 13.71 -12.28
C SER A 313 -9.10 14.34 -13.68
N ASN A 314 -8.71 13.59 -14.70
CA ASN A 314 -8.78 14.03 -16.10
C ASN A 314 -10.23 14.25 -16.57
N SER A 315 -11.23 13.85 -15.79
CA SER A 315 -12.65 14.14 -16.04
C SER A 315 -13.17 15.36 -15.26
N LEU A 316 -12.39 15.90 -14.32
CA LEU A 316 -12.80 17.05 -13.50
C LEU A 316 -12.64 18.36 -14.27
N SER A 317 -13.43 19.36 -13.87
CA SER A 317 -13.21 20.77 -14.23
C SER A 317 -11.98 21.32 -13.49
N GLU A 318 -11.33 22.34 -14.05
CA GLU A 318 -10.19 23.01 -13.41
C GLU A 318 -10.49 23.51 -12.00
N ALA A 319 -11.67 24.11 -11.79
CA ALA A 319 -12.11 24.60 -10.47
C ALA A 319 -12.18 23.48 -9.42
N ALA A 320 -12.78 22.34 -9.77
CA ALA A 320 -12.85 21.18 -8.89
C ALA A 320 -11.47 20.55 -8.63
N GLU A 321 -10.57 20.51 -9.62
CA GLU A 321 -9.21 20.05 -9.43
C GLU A 321 -8.42 20.99 -8.50
N ALA A 322 -8.56 22.30 -8.67
CA ALA A 322 -7.95 23.32 -7.83
C ALA A 322 -8.43 23.22 -6.37
N GLU A 323 -9.74 23.05 -6.15
CA GLU A 323 -10.32 22.84 -4.83
C GLU A 323 -9.70 21.61 -4.13
N ILE A 324 -9.61 20.47 -4.83
CA ILE A 324 -8.98 19.26 -4.27
C ILE A 324 -7.51 19.50 -3.91
N ILE A 325 -6.77 20.24 -4.74
CA ILE A 325 -5.36 20.57 -4.48
C ILE A 325 -5.22 21.47 -3.26
N GLU A 326 -6.07 22.48 -3.13
CA GLU A 326 -6.09 23.38 -1.97
C GLU A 326 -6.41 22.62 -0.69
N GLU A 327 -7.42 21.74 -0.71
CA GLU A 327 -7.78 20.89 0.42
C GLU A 327 -6.59 19.98 0.81
N ILE A 328 -5.97 19.27 -0.14
CA ILE A 328 -4.82 18.40 0.14
C ILE A 328 -3.63 19.21 0.69
N ASN A 329 -3.38 20.42 0.19
CA ASN A 329 -2.31 21.27 0.70
C ASN A 329 -2.60 21.77 2.13
N ALA A 330 -3.85 22.13 2.43
CA ALA A 330 -4.28 22.50 3.79
C ALA A 330 -4.10 21.33 4.76
N LEU A 331 -4.40 20.11 4.31
CA LEU A 331 -4.23 18.89 5.09
C LEU A 331 -2.76 18.54 5.35
N ARG A 332 -1.91 18.66 4.34
CA ARG A 332 -0.46 18.53 4.52
C ARG A 332 0.07 19.54 5.52
N LYS A 333 -0.45 20.77 5.51
CA LYS A 333 -0.08 21.79 6.51
C LYS A 333 -0.45 21.33 7.92
N ILE A 334 -1.68 20.83 8.14
CA ILE A 334 -2.12 20.30 9.43
C ILE A 334 -1.26 19.10 9.88
N SER A 335 -0.98 18.16 8.98
CA SER A 335 -0.11 17.01 9.25
C SER A 335 1.29 17.48 9.67
N ASN A 336 1.87 18.42 8.91
CA ASN A 336 3.17 19.01 9.22
C ASN A 336 3.18 19.72 10.58
N ASP A 337 2.19 20.56 10.88
CA ASP A 337 2.11 21.27 12.16
C ASP A 337 2.06 20.29 13.33
N LYS A 338 1.32 19.18 13.18
CA LYS A 338 1.24 18.10 14.17
C LYS A 338 2.58 17.37 14.30
N ILE A 339 3.18 16.93 13.19
CA ILE A 339 4.50 16.27 13.12
C ILE A 339 5.55 17.13 13.82
N PHE A 340 5.60 18.43 13.54
CA PHE A 340 6.66 19.32 14.02
C PHE A 340 6.36 19.98 15.37
N SER A 341 5.24 19.65 16.01
CA SER A 341 4.98 20.09 17.37
C SER A 341 6.09 19.61 18.33
N LEU A 342 6.32 20.40 19.39
CA LEU A 342 7.35 20.11 20.41
C LEU A 342 7.24 18.69 20.98
N ALA A 343 6.03 18.14 21.04
CA ALA A 343 5.75 16.79 21.54
C ALA A 343 6.44 15.67 20.74
N TYR A 344 6.56 15.82 19.42
CA TYR A 344 7.12 14.78 18.55
C TYR A 344 8.56 15.04 18.11
N ARG A 345 9.05 16.29 18.26
CA ARG A 345 10.40 16.68 17.83
C ARG A 345 11.51 15.79 18.38
N ASN A 346 11.39 15.32 19.62
CA ASN A 346 12.38 14.44 20.25
C ASN A 346 12.34 12.99 19.74
N ILE A 347 11.19 12.54 19.22
CA ILE A 347 11.02 11.19 18.64
C ILE A 347 11.51 11.16 17.19
N LEU A 348 11.25 12.24 16.44
CA LEU A 348 11.49 12.31 15.01
C LEU A 348 12.96 12.36 14.61
N PHE A 349 13.84 12.92 15.45
CA PHE A 349 15.20 13.27 15.02
C PHE A 349 16.30 12.69 15.90
N LYS A 350 17.23 11.94 15.30
CA LYS A 350 18.47 11.47 15.97
C LYS A 350 19.54 12.56 15.84
N THR A 351 19.89 13.16 17.00
CA THR A 351 21.03 14.05 17.28
C THR A 351 21.30 15.23 16.32
N LYS A 352 21.67 16.38 16.92
CA LYS A 352 21.98 17.63 16.22
C LYS A 352 23.34 17.50 15.53
N THR A 353 23.38 17.28 14.21
CA THR A 353 24.62 17.52 13.44
C THR A 353 24.69 19.00 13.07
N LYS A 354 25.84 19.65 13.31
CA LYS A 354 26.06 21.05 12.89
C LYS A 354 25.90 21.11 11.37
N HIS A 355 24.98 21.95 10.89
CA HIS A 355 24.91 22.27 9.47
C HIS A 355 26.14 23.13 9.12
N PRO A 356 26.68 23.05 7.89
CA PRO A 356 27.80 23.90 7.46
C PRO A 356 27.46 25.40 7.46
N VAL A 357 26.18 25.76 7.39
CA VAL A 357 25.72 27.16 7.48
C VAL A 357 25.49 27.51 8.96
N PRO A 358 26.15 28.56 9.51
CA PRO A 358 25.90 29.05 10.87
C PRO A 358 24.41 29.32 11.09
N GLY A 359 23.86 28.81 12.19
CA GLY A 359 22.43 28.96 12.54
C GLY A 359 21.50 27.86 12.02
N PHE A 360 21.97 26.95 11.17
CA PHE A 360 21.16 25.81 10.69
C PHE A 360 21.58 24.51 11.38
N ARG A 361 20.63 23.60 11.60
CA ARG A 361 20.89 22.24 12.10
C ARG A 361 20.35 21.24 11.09
N LYS A 362 21.18 20.28 10.67
CA LYS A 362 20.70 19.17 9.83
C LYS A 362 20.12 18.12 10.77
N TYR A 363 18.82 17.91 10.68
CA TYR A 363 18.17 16.82 11.38
C TYR A 363 18.06 15.62 10.44
N LYS A 364 18.51 14.45 10.91
CA LYS A 364 18.26 13.18 10.24
C LYS A 364 17.03 12.55 10.90
N LEU A 365 15.99 12.32 10.11
CA LEU A 365 14.81 11.60 10.55
C LEU A 365 15.19 10.17 10.97
N THR A 366 14.66 9.74 12.10
CA THR A 366 14.72 8.35 12.57
C THR A 366 13.77 7.47 11.76
N LYS A 367 13.96 6.14 11.78
CA LYS A 367 13.02 5.21 11.16
C LYS A 367 11.62 5.39 11.76
N GLU A 368 11.57 5.49 13.09
CA GLU A 368 10.36 5.72 13.86
C GLU A 368 9.71 7.06 13.48
N GLY A 369 10.51 8.08 13.19
CA GLY A 369 10.03 9.37 12.74
C GLY A 369 9.41 9.31 11.35
N TYR A 370 9.98 8.53 10.43
CA TYR A 370 9.38 8.31 9.11
C TYR A 370 8.06 7.56 9.19
N ASP A 371 8.00 6.51 10.01
CA ASP A 371 6.76 5.77 10.23
C ASP A 371 5.68 6.67 10.84
N LEU A 372 6.06 7.58 11.74
CA LEU A 372 5.13 8.55 12.33
C LEU A 372 4.61 9.58 11.33
N ILE A 373 5.46 10.10 10.43
CA ILE A 373 5.03 11.01 9.34
C ILE A 373 4.05 10.29 8.42
N THR A 374 4.44 9.10 7.93
CA THR A 374 3.59 8.27 7.07
C THR A 374 2.24 8.01 7.72
N TYR A 375 2.25 7.72 9.01
CA TYR A 375 1.06 7.50 9.81
C TYR A 375 0.15 8.74 9.87
N PHE A 376 0.69 9.94 10.09
CA PHE A 376 -0.12 11.16 10.16
C PHE A 376 -0.68 11.59 8.80
N ASP A 377 0.09 11.40 7.73
CA ASP A 377 -0.38 11.64 6.37
C ASP A 377 -1.52 10.67 6.02
N ALA A 378 -1.40 9.40 6.41
CA ALA A 378 -2.45 8.40 6.27
C ALA A 378 -3.73 8.75 7.06
N GLU A 379 -3.61 9.11 8.35
CA GLU A 379 -4.77 9.54 9.16
C GLU A 379 -5.50 10.69 8.50
N THR A 380 -4.75 11.71 8.09
CA THR A 380 -5.31 12.94 7.51
C THR A 380 -6.01 12.64 6.18
N SER A 381 -5.42 11.80 5.35
CA SER A 381 -6.00 11.35 4.09
C SER A 381 -7.30 10.56 4.28
N ILE A 382 -7.30 9.63 5.25
CA ILE A 382 -8.49 8.82 5.60
C ILE A 382 -9.62 9.70 6.15
N ASP A 383 -9.29 10.67 7.01
CA ASP A 383 -10.29 11.51 7.67
C ASP A 383 -11.02 12.47 6.72
N THR A 384 -10.36 12.82 5.63
CA THR A 384 -10.89 13.75 4.63
C THR A 384 -11.37 13.08 3.36
N GLY A 385 -10.96 11.84 3.13
CA GLY A 385 -11.22 11.12 1.90
C GLY A 385 -10.45 11.68 0.69
N LEU A 386 -9.32 12.34 0.93
CA LEU A 386 -8.49 12.99 -0.09
C LEU A 386 -7.06 12.43 -0.06
N GLY A 387 -6.44 12.22 -1.23
CA GLY A 387 -5.02 11.84 -1.28
C GLY A 387 -4.45 11.74 -2.69
N ASN A 388 -3.14 11.96 -2.83
CA ASN A 388 -2.37 11.62 -4.02
C ASN A 388 -1.78 10.20 -3.92
N CYS A 389 -0.93 9.80 -4.87
CA CYS A 389 -0.28 8.49 -4.86
C CYS A 389 0.52 8.19 -3.58
N TYR A 390 1.21 9.18 -3.00
CA TYR A 390 1.92 9.03 -1.73
C TYR A 390 0.95 8.88 -0.56
N GLU A 391 -0.05 9.75 -0.41
CA GLU A 391 -1.00 9.68 0.71
C GLU A 391 -1.81 8.37 0.68
N MET A 392 -2.21 7.90 -0.51
CA MET A 392 -2.87 6.60 -0.69
C MET A 392 -1.94 5.43 -0.33
N SER A 393 -0.66 5.50 -0.71
CA SER A 393 0.35 4.50 -0.31
C SER A 393 0.62 4.51 1.19
N ALA A 394 0.62 5.69 1.81
CA ALA A 394 0.72 5.85 3.25
C ALA A 394 -0.49 5.23 3.96
N ALA A 395 -1.71 5.45 3.44
CA ALA A 395 -2.93 4.82 3.94
C ALA A 395 -2.91 3.29 3.82
N ALA A 396 -2.37 2.74 2.72
CA ALA A 396 -2.16 1.30 2.57
C ALA A 396 -1.13 0.76 3.59
N LYS A 397 0.01 1.44 3.79
CA LYS A 397 0.97 1.03 4.85
C LYS A 397 0.36 1.13 6.25
N TYR A 398 -0.46 2.16 6.49
CA TYR A 398 -1.19 2.35 7.75
C TYR A 398 -2.18 1.21 8.03
N PHE A 399 -2.87 0.70 6.99
CA PHE A 399 -3.72 -0.49 7.10
C PHE A 399 -2.94 -1.69 7.67
N PHE A 400 -1.73 -1.95 7.16
CA PHE A 400 -0.89 -3.02 7.69
C PHE A 400 -0.47 -2.79 9.13
N TYR A 401 -0.07 -1.56 9.48
CA TYR A 401 0.24 -1.26 10.87
C TYR A 401 -0.94 -1.56 11.81
N LYS A 402 -2.15 -1.20 11.39
CA LYS A 402 -3.36 -1.30 12.19
C LYS A 402 -3.86 -2.74 12.35
N LEU A 403 -3.88 -3.52 11.28
CA LEU A 403 -4.50 -4.85 11.26
C LEU A 403 -3.49 -6.00 11.27
N TYR A 404 -2.25 -5.75 10.82
CA TYR A 404 -1.23 -6.76 10.60
C TYR A 404 0.16 -6.26 11.06
N SER A 405 0.25 -5.79 12.31
CA SER A 405 1.45 -5.11 12.87
C SER A 405 2.76 -5.85 12.63
N GLU A 406 2.76 -7.20 12.68
CA GLU A 406 3.92 -8.02 12.34
C GLU A 406 4.28 -7.98 10.85
N LYS A 407 3.28 -8.04 9.97
CA LYS A 407 3.48 -7.94 8.51
C LYS A 407 3.86 -6.53 8.09
N ALA A 408 3.47 -5.49 8.82
CA ALA A 408 3.82 -4.10 8.52
C ALA A 408 5.34 -3.87 8.38
N LYS A 409 6.17 -4.68 9.07
CA LYS A 409 7.64 -4.65 8.95
C LYS A 409 8.15 -5.06 7.56
N SER A 410 7.36 -5.85 6.81
CA SER A 410 7.65 -6.31 5.45
C SER A 410 7.02 -5.45 4.36
N VAL A 411 6.38 -4.34 4.74
CA VAL A 411 5.70 -3.41 3.84
C VAL A 411 6.52 -2.15 3.68
N ARG A 412 6.87 -1.81 2.44
CA ARG A 412 7.71 -0.65 2.10
C ARG A 412 6.96 0.29 1.17
N ILE A 413 7.18 1.59 1.34
CA ILE A 413 6.76 2.60 0.36
C ILE A 413 7.92 2.82 -0.59
N VAL A 414 7.64 2.75 -1.89
CA VAL A 414 8.65 2.86 -2.94
C VAL A 414 8.27 4.02 -3.85
N ASN A 415 9.25 4.87 -4.16
CA ASN A 415 9.12 5.85 -5.23
C ASN A 415 9.80 5.28 -6.48
N PHE A 416 9.08 5.37 -7.59
CA PHE A 416 9.60 5.11 -8.91
C PHE A 416 9.02 6.12 -9.91
N SER A 417 9.89 6.90 -10.55
CA SER A 417 9.51 7.91 -11.56
C SER A 417 8.41 8.88 -11.11
N ASP A 418 8.55 9.47 -9.91
CA ASP A 418 7.59 10.39 -9.27
C ASP A 418 6.22 9.77 -8.94
N HIS A 419 6.10 8.44 -9.09
CA HIS A 419 4.97 7.66 -8.63
C HIS A 419 5.30 6.87 -7.37
N VAL A 420 4.29 6.64 -6.54
CA VAL A 420 4.45 6.03 -5.21
C VAL A 420 3.46 4.91 -5.04
N PHE A 421 3.97 3.77 -4.60
CA PHE A 421 3.19 2.58 -4.30
C PHE A 421 3.79 1.82 -3.12
N VAL A 422 3.13 0.74 -2.75
CA VAL A 422 3.55 -0.15 -1.67
C VAL A 422 4.11 -1.45 -2.24
N VAL A 423 5.18 -1.95 -1.63
CA VAL A 423 5.74 -3.27 -1.89
C VAL A 423 5.52 -4.14 -0.66
N ILE A 424 4.96 -5.33 -0.84
CA ILE A 424 4.63 -6.28 0.23
C ILE A 424 5.46 -7.55 0.03
N GLY A 425 6.03 -8.07 1.12
CA GLY A 425 6.85 -9.28 1.10
C GLY A 425 8.33 -9.05 0.73
N CYS A 426 8.74 -7.80 0.48
CA CYS A 426 10.13 -7.51 0.12
C CYS A 426 11.03 -7.41 1.36
N THR A 427 11.83 -8.45 1.56
CA THR A 427 12.90 -8.49 2.57
C THR A 427 14.26 -8.04 2.03
N SER A 428 14.37 -7.83 0.70
CA SER A 428 15.59 -7.34 0.06
C SER A 428 15.77 -5.83 0.26
N GLU A 429 17.02 -5.39 0.38
CA GLU A 429 17.40 -3.97 0.33
C GLU A 429 17.86 -3.54 -1.08
N SER A 430 17.94 -4.48 -2.02
CA SER A 430 18.39 -4.19 -3.38
C SER A 430 17.40 -3.27 -4.09
N PRO A 431 17.86 -2.19 -4.75
CA PRO A 431 17.00 -1.38 -5.61
C PRO A 431 16.66 -2.08 -6.93
N ASP A 432 17.27 -3.24 -7.23
CA ASP A 432 16.91 -4.07 -8.37
C ASP A 432 15.80 -5.06 -7.96
N TYR A 433 14.65 -4.95 -8.62
CA TYR A 433 13.50 -5.81 -8.32
C TYR A 433 13.75 -7.28 -8.71
N ASN A 434 14.75 -7.57 -9.54
CA ASN A 434 15.14 -8.95 -9.87
C ASN A 434 15.75 -9.68 -8.66
N ASP A 435 16.28 -8.93 -7.68
CA ASP A 435 16.83 -9.49 -6.44
C ASP A 435 15.78 -9.62 -5.33
N TRP A 436 14.52 -9.28 -5.60
CA TRP A 436 13.44 -9.37 -4.61
C TRP A 436 12.94 -10.82 -4.48
N PRO A 437 12.43 -11.23 -3.29
CA PRO A 437 11.77 -12.51 -3.13
C PRO A 437 10.67 -12.74 -4.17
N LYS A 438 10.52 -13.97 -4.67
CA LYS A 438 9.54 -14.31 -5.73
C LYS A 438 8.08 -14.09 -5.31
N ASP A 439 7.81 -14.09 -4.01
CA ASP A 439 6.50 -13.80 -3.43
C ASP A 439 6.25 -12.30 -3.18
N THR A 440 7.21 -11.44 -3.54
CA THR A 440 7.04 -9.98 -3.47
C THR A 440 5.97 -9.52 -4.47
N ILE A 441 5.10 -8.62 -4.02
CA ILE A 441 4.10 -7.98 -4.88
C ILE A 441 4.23 -6.46 -4.87
N ILE A 442 3.72 -5.86 -5.94
CA ILE A 442 3.37 -4.45 -6.02
C ILE A 442 1.91 -4.30 -5.61
N CYS A 443 1.66 -3.35 -4.71
CA CYS A 443 0.34 -2.91 -4.28
C CYS A 443 0.25 -1.40 -4.54
N ASP A 444 -0.46 -1.02 -5.59
CA ASP A 444 -0.66 0.37 -5.98
C ASP A 444 -2.12 0.77 -5.73
N PRO A 445 -2.44 1.29 -4.52
CA PRO A 445 -3.80 1.69 -4.19
C PRO A 445 -4.30 2.86 -5.03
N TRP A 446 -3.38 3.67 -5.56
CA TRP A 446 -3.70 4.78 -6.44
C TRP A 446 -4.22 4.25 -7.78
N SER A 447 -3.49 3.36 -8.46
CA SER A 447 -3.96 2.79 -9.75
C SER A 447 -5.04 1.72 -9.59
N GLY A 448 -5.13 1.11 -8.41
CA GLY A 448 -5.95 -0.07 -8.19
C GLY A 448 -5.35 -1.33 -8.78
N GLU A 449 -4.03 -1.43 -8.81
CA GLU A 449 -3.36 -2.63 -9.28
C GLU A 449 -2.62 -3.35 -8.16
N VAL A 450 -2.70 -4.69 -8.20
CA VAL A 450 -1.98 -5.59 -7.31
C VAL A 450 -1.41 -6.71 -8.16
N PHE A 451 -0.09 -6.87 -8.19
CA PHE A 451 0.56 -7.85 -9.08
C PHE A 451 1.92 -8.33 -8.56
N PRO A 452 2.37 -9.53 -8.95
CA PRO A 452 3.71 -10.03 -8.60
C PRO A 452 4.82 -9.10 -9.12
N ALA A 453 5.88 -8.88 -8.34
CA ALA A 453 6.98 -7.99 -8.73
C ALA A 453 7.68 -8.41 -10.04
N THR A 454 7.61 -9.69 -10.41
CA THR A 454 8.10 -10.18 -11.71
C THR A 454 7.39 -9.55 -12.91
N MET A 455 6.20 -8.98 -12.72
CA MET A 455 5.40 -8.32 -13.76
C MET A 455 5.70 -6.82 -13.88
N ILE A 456 6.64 -6.27 -13.12
CA ILE A 456 7.01 -4.84 -13.14
C ILE A 456 7.22 -4.31 -14.57
N PRO A 457 8.01 -4.96 -15.46
CA PRO A 457 8.25 -4.47 -16.81
C PRO A 457 6.98 -4.26 -17.65
N GLU A 458 5.94 -5.04 -17.36
CA GLU A 458 4.73 -5.10 -18.16
C GLU A 458 3.62 -4.23 -17.56
N LYS A 459 3.54 -4.23 -16.22
CA LYS A 459 2.44 -3.65 -15.46
C LYS A 459 2.74 -2.31 -14.85
N LEU A 460 3.92 -2.13 -14.25
CA LEU A 460 4.23 -0.87 -13.57
C LEU A 460 4.30 0.25 -14.61
N LYS A 461 3.70 1.40 -14.32
CA LYS A 461 3.77 2.57 -15.20
C LYS A 461 4.30 3.76 -14.41
N GLY A 462 5.00 4.64 -15.11
CA GLY A 462 5.31 5.97 -14.61
C GLY A 462 4.17 6.93 -14.94
N PHE A 463 4.16 8.07 -14.28
CA PHE A 463 3.13 9.08 -14.51
C PHE A 463 3.74 10.47 -14.59
N LYS A 464 3.12 11.31 -15.42
CA LYS A 464 3.49 12.70 -15.57
C LYS A 464 2.23 13.54 -15.67
N THR A 465 2.22 14.69 -15.01
CA THR A 465 1.19 15.71 -15.25
C THR A 465 1.63 16.58 -16.44
N CYS A 466 0.78 16.67 -17.45
CA CYS A 466 0.98 17.47 -18.65
C CYS A 466 -0.10 18.57 -18.68
N SER A 467 0.31 19.83 -18.75
CA SER A 467 -0.61 20.95 -18.97
C SER A 467 -0.79 21.15 -20.47
N VAL A 468 -2.03 21.07 -20.93
CA VAL A 468 -2.42 21.28 -22.32
C VAL A 468 -3.37 22.46 -22.38
N LEU A 469 -3.05 23.43 -23.24
CA LEU A 469 -3.98 24.47 -23.65
C LEU A 469 -4.82 23.88 -24.79
N LEU A 470 -6.15 23.94 -24.73
CA LEU A 470 -7.01 23.53 -25.85
C LEU A 470 -7.85 24.74 -26.26
N ASN A 471 -7.77 25.14 -27.52
CA ASN A 471 -8.49 26.26 -28.15
C ASN A 471 -8.08 27.68 -27.68
N ASP A 472 -8.60 28.68 -28.40
CA ASP A 472 -8.39 30.13 -28.20
C ASP A 472 -8.85 30.68 -26.84
N GLN A 473 -9.43 29.83 -25.98
CA GLN A 473 -9.91 30.25 -24.65
C GLN A 473 -8.81 30.24 -23.58
N PHE A 474 -7.57 29.87 -23.91
CA PHE A 474 -6.40 29.88 -23.00
C PHE A 474 -6.59 29.07 -21.69
N GLU A 475 -7.62 28.23 -21.60
CA GLU A 475 -7.82 27.37 -20.42
C GLU A 475 -6.81 26.23 -20.44
N GLY A 476 -5.83 26.31 -19.53
CA GLY A 476 -4.79 25.30 -19.38
C GLY A 476 -5.30 24.15 -18.54
N ARG A 477 -5.56 23.01 -19.18
CA ARG A 477 -6.00 21.80 -18.47
C ARG A 477 -4.83 20.88 -18.15
N ARG A 478 -4.80 20.34 -16.94
CA ARG A 478 -3.83 19.31 -16.56
C ARG A 478 -4.38 17.93 -16.86
N TYR A 479 -3.52 17.10 -17.45
CA TYR A 479 -3.77 15.70 -17.72
C TYR A 479 -2.70 14.85 -17.06
N ASN A 480 -3.12 13.86 -16.29
CA ASN A 480 -2.26 12.80 -15.81
C ASN A 480 -2.11 11.75 -16.91
N ILE A 481 -0.92 11.70 -17.51
CA ILE A 481 -0.58 10.83 -18.63
C ILE A 481 0.32 9.68 -18.18
N VAL A 482 0.22 8.55 -18.89
CA VAL A 482 1.00 7.34 -18.63
C VAL A 482 2.36 7.45 -19.30
N VAL A 483 3.38 7.03 -18.58
CA VAL A 483 4.76 6.93 -19.06
C VAL A 483 5.16 5.46 -18.99
N GLU A 484 5.61 4.91 -20.12
CA GLU A 484 6.30 3.63 -20.16
C GLU A 484 7.74 3.87 -19.70
N PRO A 485 8.07 3.49 -18.45
CA PRO A 485 9.36 3.78 -17.92
C PRO A 485 10.36 2.79 -18.53
N ASN A 486 11.47 3.31 -19.04
CA ASN A 486 12.62 2.48 -19.36
C ASN A 486 13.19 1.94 -18.04
N PHE A 487 12.66 0.82 -17.52
CA PHE A 487 12.97 0.30 -16.18
C PHE A 487 14.47 0.11 -15.91
N HIS A 488 15.26 -0.15 -16.95
CA HIS A 488 16.72 -0.23 -16.86
C HIS A 488 17.41 1.12 -16.56
N LEU A 489 16.70 2.25 -16.71
CA LEU A 489 17.19 3.60 -16.46
C LEU A 489 16.80 4.14 -15.07
N TYR A 490 15.95 3.44 -14.32
CA TYR A 490 15.43 3.91 -13.05
C TYR A 490 15.73 2.89 -11.94
N GLN A 491 16.30 3.38 -10.84
CA GLN A 491 16.47 2.59 -9.63
C GLN A 491 15.21 2.74 -8.77
N PHE A 492 14.76 1.65 -8.14
CA PHE A 492 13.70 1.74 -7.14
C PHE A 492 14.28 2.36 -5.88
N GLU A 493 13.65 3.44 -5.42
CA GLU A 493 14.16 4.20 -4.30
C GLU A 493 13.24 4.02 -3.11
N PHE A 494 13.63 3.08 -2.24
CA PHE A 494 13.00 2.93 -0.94
C PHE A 494 13.14 4.22 -0.15
N ASP A 495 12.00 4.74 0.33
CA ASP A 495 11.93 5.88 1.24
C ASP A 495 12.57 7.20 0.72
N LYS A 496 12.83 7.38 -0.59
CA LYS A 496 13.46 8.63 -1.09
C LYS A 496 12.56 9.86 -0.98
N ILE A 497 11.24 9.72 -1.15
CA ILE A 497 10.31 10.85 -0.92
C ILE A 497 10.53 11.48 0.45
N LEU A 498 10.89 10.66 1.43
CA LEU A 498 11.15 11.08 2.78
C LEU A 498 12.47 11.87 2.92
N LYS A 499 13.47 11.62 2.06
CA LYS A 499 14.67 12.47 1.95
C LYS A 499 14.32 13.85 1.39
N ASP A 500 13.37 13.93 0.46
CA ASP A 500 12.94 15.20 -0.12
C ASP A 500 12.00 15.99 0.80
N VAL A 501 11.15 15.31 1.59
CA VAL A 501 10.47 15.90 2.75
C VAL A 501 11.52 16.48 3.69
N GLY A 502 12.55 15.72 4.05
CA GLY A 502 13.67 16.18 4.87
C GLY A 502 14.38 17.43 4.34
N LYS A 503 14.53 17.59 3.01
CA LYS A 503 15.12 18.80 2.40
C LYS A 503 14.26 20.03 2.60
N ARG A 504 12.93 19.91 2.53
CA ARG A 504 11.99 21.01 2.82
C ARG A 504 12.13 21.50 4.27
N LEU A 505 12.54 20.63 5.19
CA LEU A 505 12.66 20.92 6.64
C LEU A 505 13.89 21.73 7.03
N VAL A 506 14.97 21.71 6.24
CA VAL A 506 16.23 22.41 6.58
C VAL A 506 16.13 23.92 6.35
N ALA A 507 15.10 24.41 5.65
CA ALA A 507 14.98 25.82 5.27
C ALA A 507 14.23 26.70 6.29
N VAL A 508 13.61 26.15 7.35
CA VAL A 508 12.89 26.95 8.34
C VAL A 508 13.89 27.49 9.38
N PRO A 509 14.06 28.82 9.51
CA PRO A 509 14.92 29.40 10.54
C PRO A 509 14.41 28.96 11.92
N ILE A 510 15.29 28.34 12.70
CA ILE A 510 14.99 28.14 14.11
C ILE A 510 15.17 29.51 14.75
N HIS A 511 14.07 30.25 14.90
CA HIS A 511 14.03 31.26 15.95
C HIS A 511 14.11 30.46 17.26
N GLU A 512 15.32 30.33 17.79
CA GLU A 512 15.49 29.96 19.18
C GLU A 512 14.74 31.07 19.94
N GLU A 513 13.54 30.77 20.46
CA GLU A 513 12.91 31.64 21.44
C GLU A 513 13.99 31.92 22.48
N PRO A 514 14.32 33.19 22.75
CA PRO A 514 15.36 33.51 23.70
C PRO A 514 15.02 32.76 24.98
N GLU A 515 15.92 31.87 25.42
CA GLU A 515 15.77 31.17 26.69
C GLU A 515 15.35 32.23 27.69
N ALA A 516 14.13 32.10 28.23
CA ALA A 516 13.66 32.99 29.27
C ALA A 516 14.70 32.90 30.38
N LEU A 517 15.54 33.94 30.49
CA LEU A 517 16.52 34.06 31.55
C LEU A 517 15.73 33.90 32.84
N ASN A 518 15.88 32.74 33.49
CA ASN A 518 15.35 32.55 34.83
C ASN A 518 15.82 33.75 35.65
N PRO A 519 14.91 34.53 36.26
CA PRO A 519 15.31 35.67 37.06
C PRO A 519 16.26 35.14 38.13
N VAL A 520 17.51 35.61 38.08
CA VAL A 520 18.47 35.38 39.14
C VAL A 520 17.91 36.07 40.37
N VAL A 521 17.23 35.30 41.22
CA VAL A 521 16.86 35.74 42.55
C VAL A 521 18.17 35.90 43.31
N LYS A 522 18.68 37.14 43.34
CA LYS A 522 19.70 37.52 44.33
C LYS A 522 19.00 37.50 45.68
N MET A 523 19.27 36.47 46.47
CA MET A 523 19.04 36.55 47.91
C MET A 523 20.05 37.55 48.48
N THR A 524 19.55 38.68 48.97
CA THR A 524 20.25 39.58 49.90
C THR A 524 19.95 39.18 51.32
#